data_AF-A0AA36JHB1-F1
#
_entry.id   AF-A0AA36JHB1-F1
#
_cell.length_a   1.000
_cell.length_b   1.000
_cell.length_c   1.000
_cell.angle_alpha   90.00
_cell.angle_beta   90.00
_cell.angle_gamma   90.00
#
_symmetry.space_group_name_H-M   'P 1'
#
loop_
_entity.id
_entity.type
_entity.pdbx_description
1 polymer ?
#
loop_
_entity_poly.entity_id
_entity_poly.type
_entity_poly.pdbx_seq_one_letter_code
_entity_poly.pdbx_strand_id
1 'polypeptide(L)'
;MLPALQPWAGLGPSGRAGVPTRASQTDQRWRVPFFTSTASLLACSASRAQGLGRAQARARVCCAAKGRRRGSSVSPASGALPRCVVFDLDGCIWSPEMYELSWDRGGSPFRYDEKGVMRDRNGCAILLHSGVDRALTEMASETKWQDTQVAVASCCDVPPWAFELLGKFEFGPSRAKLSQVISTAQIHKGSKQGHLREIRDTVGCDFDDMIFFDNEPYNCDQVARLSVTCVYCPEGVTTEAWTAGIEAFPVPGSTIRC
;
A
#
# COMPACT_ATOMS: atom_id res chain seq x y z
N MET A 1 -43.64 -38.80 -44.75
CA MET A 1 -43.34 -37.56 -45.48
C MET A 1 -41.98 -37.04 -45.01
N LEU A 2 -40.95 -37.27 -45.82
CA LEU A 2 -39.67 -36.56 -45.80
C LEU A 2 -39.68 -35.55 -46.95
N PRO A 3 -38.90 -34.46 -46.87
CA PRO A 3 -37.77 -34.34 -47.82
C PRO A 3 -36.50 -33.85 -47.09
N ALA A 4 -35.31 -34.42 -47.31
CA ALA A 4 -34.42 -34.40 -48.48
C ALA A 4 -33.29 -33.34 -48.33
N LEU A 5 -32.08 -33.77 -48.73
CA LEU A 5 -30.75 -33.25 -48.42
C LEU A 5 -30.31 -32.05 -49.29
N GLN A 6 -29.54 -31.13 -48.67
CA GLN A 6 -28.32 -30.35 -49.06
C GLN A 6 -28.04 -29.95 -50.55
N PRO A 7 -27.37 -28.79 -50.83
CA PRO A 7 -25.90 -28.75 -50.80
C PRO A 7 -25.21 -27.44 -50.35
N TRP A 8 -23.93 -27.63 -50.03
CA TRP A 8 -22.86 -26.70 -49.67
C TRP A 8 -22.34 -25.83 -50.82
N ALA A 9 -22.13 -24.53 -50.59
CA ALA A 9 -21.22 -23.61 -51.29
C ALA A 9 -21.06 -22.35 -50.41
N GLY A 10 -19.91 -21.70 -50.19
CA GLY A 10 -18.58 -21.81 -50.74
C GLY A 10 -17.58 -21.01 -49.89
N LEU A 11 -16.31 -21.14 -50.25
CA LEU A 11 -15.12 -20.64 -49.56
C LEU A 11 -14.80 -19.15 -49.85
N GLY A 12 -14.37 -18.44 -48.80
CA GLY A 12 -13.25 -17.48 -48.80
C GLY A 12 -13.58 -15.97 -48.82
N PRO A 13 -12.63 -15.06 -48.47
CA PRO A 13 -11.28 -15.29 -47.94
C PRO A 13 -10.95 -14.54 -46.62
N SER A 14 -9.97 -15.10 -45.90
CA SER A 14 -8.97 -14.48 -45.02
C SER A 14 -9.12 -13.00 -44.61
N GLY A 15 -9.52 -12.78 -43.36
CA GLY A 15 -9.21 -11.56 -42.61
C GLY A 15 -8.21 -11.90 -41.49
N ARG A 16 -7.01 -11.32 -41.55
CA ARG A 16 -6.00 -11.43 -40.48
C ARG A 16 -6.60 -10.91 -39.17
N ALA A 17 -6.76 -11.77 -38.17
CA ALA A 17 -6.95 -11.34 -36.80
C ALA A 17 -5.63 -10.72 -36.32
N GLY A 18 -5.60 -9.38 -36.26
CA GLY A 18 -4.48 -8.64 -35.70
C GLY A 18 -4.30 -9.00 -34.23
N VAL A 19 -3.03 -9.20 -33.86
CA VAL A 19 -2.56 -9.24 -32.47
C VAL A 19 -3.04 -7.96 -31.76
N PRO A 20 -3.68 -8.04 -30.59
CA PRO A 20 -3.99 -6.85 -29.83
C PRO A 20 -2.68 -6.21 -29.38
N THR A 21 -2.35 -5.08 -29.97
CA THR A 21 -1.25 -4.21 -29.56
C THR A 21 -1.46 -3.76 -28.12
N ARG A 22 -0.42 -4.01 -27.31
CA ARG A 22 -0.11 -3.44 -25.99
C ARG A 22 -1.02 -2.27 -25.61
N ALA A 23 -2.06 -2.56 -24.83
CA ALA A 23 -2.84 -1.53 -24.16
C ALA A 23 -1.88 -0.65 -23.37
N SER A 24 -1.91 0.64 -23.68
CA SER A 24 -1.23 1.67 -22.92
C SER A 24 -1.63 1.55 -21.46
N GLN A 25 -0.66 1.28 -20.59
CA GLN A 25 -0.79 1.43 -19.15
C GLN A 25 -1.28 2.85 -18.88
N THR A 26 -2.58 2.98 -18.66
CA THR A 26 -3.15 4.20 -18.11
C THR A 26 -2.62 4.33 -16.69
N ASP A 27 -1.90 5.41 -16.42
CA ASP A 27 -1.42 5.82 -15.10
C ASP A 27 -2.63 6.06 -14.18
N GLN A 28 -3.19 4.97 -13.65
CA GLN A 28 -4.25 5.01 -12.64
C GLN A 28 -3.61 5.29 -11.29
N ARG A 29 -3.06 6.51 -11.13
CA ARG A 29 -2.77 7.05 -9.81
C ARG A 29 -4.10 7.21 -9.08
N TRP A 30 -4.36 6.30 -8.16
CA TRP A 30 -5.34 6.51 -7.12
C TRP A 30 -4.93 7.77 -6.33
N ARG A 31 -5.61 8.89 -6.59
CA ARG A 31 -5.51 10.07 -5.74
C ARG A 31 -6.42 9.82 -4.55
N VAL A 32 -5.84 9.37 -3.43
CA VAL A 32 -6.53 9.55 -2.14
C VAL A 32 -6.81 11.05 -1.98
N PRO A 33 -8.02 11.49 -1.61
CA PRO A 33 -8.22 12.86 -1.20
C PRO A 33 -7.31 13.11 0.02
N PHE A 34 -6.37 14.05 -0.12
CA PHE A 34 -5.60 14.58 1.00
C PHE A 34 -6.59 15.15 2.02
N PHE A 35 -6.87 14.41 3.09
CA PHE A 35 -7.51 14.98 4.27
C PHE A 35 -6.43 15.65 5.10
N THR A 36 -6.38 16.98 5.03
CA THR A 36 -5.64 17.76 6.03
C THR A 36 -6.29 17.54 7.38
N SER A 37 -5.59 16.85 8.28
CA SER A 37 -5.96 16.78 9.69
C SER A 37 -6.12 18.19 10.24
N THR A 38 -7.35 18.60 10.59
CA THR A 38 -7.60 19.86 11.29
C THR A 38 -7.22 19.68 12.75
N ALA A 39 -5.95 19.88 13.06
CA ALA A 39 -5.53 20.15 14.43
C ALA A 39 -6.10 21.51 14.85
N SER A 40 -7.11 21.49 15.73
CA SER A 40 -7.67 22.67 16.39
C SER A 40 -6.58 23.38 17.18
N LEU A 41 -6.15 24.56 16.70
CA LEU A 41 -5.31 25.49 17.46
C LEU A 41 -6.20 26.33 18.38
N LEU A 42 -6.14 26.04 19.68
CA LEU A 42 -6.52 26.98 20.74
C LEU A 42 -5.51 28.13 20.73
N ALA A 43 -5.95 29.30 20.26
CA ALA A 43 -5.18 30.53 20.29
C ALA A 43 -5.18 31.12 21.72
N CYS A 44 -4.00 31.17 22.34
CA CYS A 44 -3.75 32.01 23.52
C CYS A 44 -3.32 33.41 23.05
N SER A 45 -4.14 34.40 23.39
CA SER A 45 -3.94 35.82 23.12
C SER A 45 -2.79 36.40 23.95
N ALA A 46 -1.84 37.07 23.29
CA ALA A 46 -0.96 38.04 23.94
C ALA A 46 -0.71 39.23 23.03
N SER A 47 -1.25 40.37 23.44
CA SER A 47 -1.10 41.69 22.80
C SER A 47 0.33 42.22 22.93
N ARG A 48 0.84 42.87 21.88
CA ARG A 48 1.54 44.18 21.99
C ARG A 48 1.82 44.85 20.64
N ALA A 49 1.29 46.06 20.55
CA ALA A 49 1.83 47.32 20.05
C ALA A 49 2.77 47.37 18.81
N GLN A 50 2.20 47.98 17.76
CA GLN A 50 2.71 48.96 16.78
C GLN A 50 4.19 49.37 16.79
N GLY A 51 4.78 49.45 15.58
CA GLY A 51 5.99 50.21 15.28
C GLY A 51 6.40 50.13 13.80
N LEU A 52 6.12 51.22 13.05
CA LEU A 52 6.53 51.45 11.66
C LEU A 52 8.04 51.71 11.54
N GLY A 53 8.67 51.20 10.48
CA GLY A 53 10.05 51.59 10.12
C GLY A 53 10.53 50.99 8.80
N ARG A 54 10.50 51.80 7.73
CA ARG A 54 11.22 51.56 6.46
C ARG A 54 12.73 51.62 6.69
N ALA A 55 13.52 50.75 6.04
CA ALA A 55 14.79 51.13 5.40
C ALA A 55 15.39 49.97 4.57
N GLN A 56 16.10 50.37 3.51
CA GLN A 56 16.62 49.58 2.41
C GLN A 56 18.01 48.97 2.67
N ALA A 57 18.37 48.07 1.73
CA ALA A 57 19.72 47.78 1.23
C ALA A 57 20.59 46.85 2.14
N ARG A 58 21.29 45.83 1.65
CA ARG A 58 22.25 45.76 0.53
C ARG A 58 22.56 44.29 0.20
N ALA A 59 23.00 44.07 -1.04
CA ALA A 59 23.52 42.81 -1.57
C ALA A 59 24.84 42.36 -0.90
N ARG A 60 25.02 41.04 -0.75
CA ARG A 60 26.32 40.34 -0.86
C ARG A 60 26.12 38.94 -1.45
N VAL A 61 26.78 38.70 -2.58
CA VAL A 61 27.09 37.38 -3.12
C VAL A 61 28.12 36.71 -2.20
N CYS A 62 27.98 35.40 -1.93
CA CYS A 62 29.11 34.50 -1.67
C CYS A 62 28.70 33.03 -1.82
N CYS A 63 29.35 32.38 -2.78
CA CYS A 63 29.83 31.00 -2.87
C CYS A 63 29.02 29.82 -2.30
N ALA A 64 28.84 28.83 -3.18
CA ALA A 64 28.42 27.47 -2.88
C ALA A 64 29.33 26.78 -1.84
N ALA A 65 28.73 26.13 -0.85
CA ALA A 65 29.36 25.13 -0.02
C ALA A 65 28.51 23.85 -0.06
N LYS A 66 29.06 22.79 -0.64
CA LYS A 66 28.53 21.43 -0.56
C LYS A 66 28.56 21.00 0.91
N GLY A 67 27.42 21.05 1.59
CA GLY A 67 27.24 20.50 2.93
C GLY A 67 27.29 18.98 2.89
N ARG A 68 28.45 18.41 3.24
CA ARG A 68 28.61 16.98 3.56
C ARG A 68 27.84 16.71 4.85
N ARG A 69 26.61 16.19 4.75
CA ARG A 69 25.86 15.72 5.93
C ARG A 69 26.62 14.54 6.54
N ARG A 70 27.11 14.72 7.78
CA ARG A 70 27.67 13.64 8.59
C ARG A 70 26.51 12.72 8.95
N GLY A 71 26.59 11.46 8.51
CA GLY A 71 25.78 10.39 9.06
C GLY A 71 26.18 10.21 10.53
N SER A 72 25.31 10.64 11.43
CA SER A 72 25.35 10.22 12.82
C SER A 72 24.68 8.85 12.84
N SER A 73 25.47 7.78 12.97
CA SER A 73 24.95 6.45 13.26
C SER A 73 24.39 6.46 14.69
N VAL A 74 23.10 6.77 14.79
CA VAL A 74 22.34 6.55 16.03
C VAL A 74 21.99 5.06 16.02
N SER A 75 22.45 4.32 17.04
CA SER A 75 22.02 2.95 17.27
C SER A 75 20.49 2.92 17.38
N PRO A 76 19.80 1.93 16.80
CA PRO A 76 18.34 1.87 16.86
C PRO A 76 17.91 1.73 18.32
N ALA A 77 17.17 2.72 18.82
CA ALA A 77 16.49 2.58 20.10
C ALA A 77 15.34 1.59 19.90
N SER A 78 15.44 0.42 20.53
CA SER A 78 14.32 -0.52 20.63
C SER A 78 13.12 0.21 21.24
N GLY A 79 11.98 0.24 20.54
CA GLY A 79 10.75 0.90 20.98
C GLY A 79 10.35 2.16 20.19
N ALA A 80 11.05 2.50 19.10
CA ALA A 80 10.55 3.50 18.14
C ALA A 80 9.43 2.90 17.27
N LEU A 81 8.44 3.69 16.88
CA LEU A 81 7.42 3.29 15.90
C LEU A 81 7.88 3.66 14.47
N PRO A 82 7.54 2.85 13.45
CA PRO A 82 7.86 3.18 12.07
C PRO A 82 7.11 4.43 11.62
N ARG A 83 7.76 5.27 10.79
CA ARG A 83 7.08 6.38 10.12
C ARG A 83 6.23 5.91 8.95
N CYS A 84 6.53 4.73 8.40
CA CYS A 84 5.70 4.09 7.38
C CYS A 84 5.63 2.58 7.58
N VAL A 85 4.40 2.07 7.64
CA VAL A 85 4.10 0.63 7.57
C VAL A 85 3.65 0.32 6.15
N VAL A 86 4.38 -0.58 5.49
CA VAL A 86 4.10 -0.99 4.12
C VAL A 86 3.67 -2.45 4.12
N PHE A 87 2.56 -2.75 3.47
CA PHE A 87 2.08 -4.12 3.27
C PHE A 87 2.17 -4.49 1.79
N ASP A 88 2.48 -5.75 1.49
CA ASP A 88 1.96 -6.36 0.25
C ASP A 88 0.43 -6.47 0.30
N LEU A 89 -0.21 -7.00 -0.74
CA LEU A 89 -1.66 -7.21 -0.81
C LEU A 89 -2.05 -8.68 -0.70
N ASP A 90 -1.97 -9.40 -1.82
CA ASP A 90 -2.51 -10.73 -1.97
C ASP A 90 -1.64 -11.72 -1.20
N GLY A 91 -2.25 -12.52 -0.32
CA GLY A 91 -1.51 -13.44 0.57
C GLY A 91 -0.87 -12.73 1.79
N CYS A 92 -0.96 -11.40 1.88
CA CYS A 92 -0.39 -10.61 2.96
C CYS A 92 -1.49 -9.93 3.80
N ILE A 93 -2.34 -9.11 3.16
CA ILE A 93 -3.49 -8.44 3.80
C ILE A 93 -4.71 -9.36 3.87
N TRP A 94 -4.93 -10.14 2.82
CA TRP A 94 -6.02 -11.10 2.75
C TRP A 94 -5.59 -12.42 2.11
N SER A 95 -6.41 -13.44 2.32
CA SER A 95 -6.38 -14.71 1.60
C SER A 95 -7.75 -15.02 0.99
N PRO A 96 -7.84 -15.75 -0.13
CA PRO A 96 -6.72 -16.24 -0.96
C PRO A 96 -6.07 -15.14 -1.81
N GLU A 97 -5.01 -15.48 -2.54
CA GLU A 97 -4.43 -14.59 -3.55
C GLU A 97 -5.40 -14.39 -4.73
N MET A 98 -5.34 -13.23 -5.40
CA MET A 98 -6.30 -12.92 -6.47
C MET A 98 -6.19 -13.86 -7.67
N TYR A 99 -5.01 -14.43 -7.95
CA TYR A 99 -4.86 -15.40 -9.04
C TYR A 99 -5.51 -16.76 -8.73
N GLU A 100 -5.75 -17.08 -7.46
CA GLU A 100 -6.41 -18.31 -7.02
C GLU A 100 -7.92 -18.25 -7.21
N LEU A 101 -8.48 -17.04 -7.32
CA LEU A 101 -9.87 -16.83 -7.68
C LEU A 101 -10.04 -17.22 -9.16
N SER A 102 -10.67 -18.37 -9.41
CA SER A 102 -10.87 -18.95 -10.75
C SER A 102 -11.34 -17.89 -11.75
N TRP A 103 -10.45 -17.31 -12.55
CA TRP A 103 -10.69 -16.10 -13.34
C TRP A 103 -11.95 -16.09 -14.21
N ASP A 104 -12.33 -17.26 -14.71
CA ASP A 104 -13.51 -17.48 -15.53
C ASP A 104 -14.82 -17.49 -14.72
N ARG A 105 -14.77 -17.81 -13.42
CA ARG A 105 -15.94 -18.02 -12.56
C ARG A 105 -15.98 -17.18 -11.29
N GLY A 106 -14.84 -16.71 -10.79
CA GLY A 106 -14.62 -15.99 -9.52
C GLY A 106 -13.72 -14.76 -9.66
N GLY A 107 -13.83 -13.86 -8.68
CA GLY A 107 -13.37 -12.47 -8.72
C GLY A 107 -14.50 -11.45 -8.53
N SER A 108 -14.25 -10.20 -8.90
CA SER A 108 -15.23 -9.10 -8.80
C SER A 108 -16.59 -9.42 -9.48
N PRO A 109 -17.73 -8.91 -8.98
CA PRO A 109 -17.86 -8.00 -7.83
C PRO A 109 -17.78 -8.70 -6.47
N PHE A 110 -17.08 -8.07 -5.53
CA PHE A 110 -16.96 -8.53 -4.15
C PHE A 110 -18.08 -7.96 -3.27
N ARG A 111 -18.65 -8.78 -2.39
CA ARG A 111 -19.79 -8.40 -1.53
C ARG A 111 -19.71 -9.12 -0.20
N TYR A 112 -20.12 -8.43 0.87
CA TYR A 112 -20.42 -9.11 2.14
C TYR A 112 -21.66 -9.98 1.98
N ASP A 113 -21.59 -11.22 2.49
CA ASP A 113 -22.76 -12.07 2.68
C ASP A 113 -23.55 -11.69 3.95
N GLU A 114 -24.67 -12.38 4.18
CA GLU A 114 -25.52 -12.16 5.36
C GLU A 114 -24.82 -12.44 6.70
N LYS A 115 -23.70 -13.16 6.67
CA LYS A 115 -22.87 -13.49 7.84
C LYS A 115 -21.70 -12.50 8.02
N GLY A 116 -21.60 -11.48 7.16
CA GLY A 116 -20.53 -10.49 7.20
C GLY A 116 -19.20 -10.99 6.64
N VAL A 117 -19.19 -12.07 5.85
CA VAL A 117 -17.99 -12.57 5.17
C VAL A 117 -17.88 -11.95 3.78
N MET A 118 -16.72 -11.37 3.44
CA MET A 118 -16.46 -10.88 2.09
C MET A 118 -16.40 -12.07 1.13
N ARG A 119 -17.15 -12.00 0.03
CA ARG A 119 -17.18 -13.03 -1.01
C ARG A 119 -17.00 -12.45 -2.39
N ASP A 120 -16.37 -13.23 -3.25
CA ASP A 120 -16.35 -12.97 -4.69
C ASP A 120 -17.69 -13.34 -5.35
N ARG A 121 -17.81 -13.14 -6.67
CA ARG A 121 -19.03 -13.47 -7.42
C ARG A 121 -19.39 -14.96 -7.46
N ASN A 122 -18.42 -15.84 -7.20
CA ASN A 122 -18.58 -17.29 -7.16
C ASN A 122 -18.90 -17.80 -5.74
N GLY A 123 -18.96 -16.90 -4.76
CA GLY A 123 -19.16 -17.24 -3.35
C GLY A 123 -17.89 -17.66 -2.61
N CYS A 124 -16.70 -17.57 -3.22
CA CYS A 124 -15.43 -17.80 -2.56
C CYS A 124 -15.22 -16.75 -1.46
N ALA A 125 -14.87 -17.18 -0.25
CA ALA A 125 -14.63 -16.28 0.86
C ALA A 125 -13.24 -15.63 0.73
N ILE A 126 -13.21 -14.31 0.90
CA ILE A 126 -11.97 -13.54 1.03
C ILE A 126 -11.87 -13.11 2.49
N LEU A 127 -10.76 -13.41 3.14
CA LEU A 127 -10.57 -13.23 4.57
C LEU A 127 -9.43 -12.28 4.84
N LEU A 128 -9.68 -11.24 5.65
CA LEU A 128 -8.66 -10.33 6.13
C LEU A 128 -7.80 -11.06 7.18
N HIS A 129 -6.47 -10.94 7.09
CA HIS A 129 -5.59 -11.54 8.08
C HIS A 129 -5.71 -10.82 9.43
N SER A 130 -5.62 -11.59 10.52
CA SER A 130 -5.88 -11.10 11.89
C SER A 130 -4.93 -10.00 12.34
N GLY A 131 -3.67 -10.06 11.92
CA GLY A 131 -2.69 -9.03 12.21
C GLY A 131 -2.96 -7.74 11.47
N VAL A 132 -3.56 -7.77 10.28
CA VAL A 132 -3.99 -6.55 9.60
C VAL A 132 -5.16 -5.90 10.30
N ASP A 133 -6.17 -6.68 10.70
CA ASP A 133 -7.29 -6.15 11.48
C ASP A 133 -6.79 -5.47 12.77
N ARG A 134 -5.89 -6.14 13.50
CA ARG A 134 -5.24 -5.58 14.69
C ARG A 134 -4.45 -4.31 14.35
N ALA A 135 -3.52 -4.38 13.39
CA ALA A 135 -2.63 -3.29 13.02
C ALA A 135 -3.39 -2.02 12.62
N LEU A 136 -4.39 -2.16 11.74
CA LEU A 136 -5.17 -1.02 11.29
C LEU A 136 -6.10 -0.50 12.39
N THR A 137 -6.63 -1.36 13.26
CA THR A 137 -7.43 -0.94 14.42
C THR A 137 -6.59 -0.09 15.37
N GLU A 138 -5.39 -0.53 15.75
CA GLU A 138 -4.52 0.25 16.65
C GLU A 138 -4.02 1.53 15.98
N MET A 139 -3.61 1.49 14.70
CA MET A 139 -3.17 2.68 13.97
C MET A 139 -4.28 3.72 13.78
N ALA A 140 -5.54 3.30 13.64
CA ALA A 140 -6.67 4.20 13.50
C ALA A 140 -7.17 4.79 14.82
N SER A 141 -6.88 4.16 15.97
CA SER A 141 -7.49 4.51 17.26
C SER A 141 -6.51 4.99 18.33
N GLU A 142 -5.24 4.60 18.26
CA GLU A 142 -4.25 4.97 19.26
C GLU A 142 -3.40 6.15 18.80
N THR A 143 -3.27 7.16 19.67
CA THR A 143 -2.54 8.39 19.33
C THR A 143 -1.09 8.13 18.96
N LYS A 144 -0.41 7.14 19.55
CA LYS A 144 1.01 6.84 19.27
C LYS A 144 1.32 6.65 17.78
N TRP A 145 0.35 6.28 16.96
CA TRP A 145 0.48 6.06 15.51
C TRP A 145 0.17 7.30 14.65
N GLN A 146 -0.11 8.45 15.27
CA GLN A 146 -0.48 9.72 14.61
C GLN A 146 0.49 10.17 13.51
N ASP A 147 1.77 9.81 13.62
CA ASP A 147 2.84 10.18 12.68
C ASP A 147 3.24 9.02 11.74
N THR A 148 2.52 7.90 11.79
CA THR A 148 2.76 6.71 10.97
C THR A 148 1.83 6.68 9.77
N GLN A 149 2.40 6.49 8.58
CA GLN A 149 1.65 6.33 7.33
C GLN A 149 1.49 4.85 6.98
N VAL A 150 0.33 4.47 6.46
CA VAL A 150 0.08 3.10 5.97
C VAL A 150 0.09 3.08 4.45
N ALA A 151 0.91 2.21 3.88
CA ALA A 151 1.09 2.08 2.45
C ALA A 151 0.93 0.64 1.96
N VAL A 152 0.69 0.51 0.65
CA VAL A 152 0.58 -0.76 -0.05
C VAL A 152 1.60 -0.82 -1.19
N ALA A 153 2.31 -1.94 -1.34
CA ALA A 153 3.23 -2.22 -2.44
C ALA A 153 2.96 -3.61 -3.04
N SER A 154 2.31 -3.70 -4.20
CA SER A 154 1.89 -4.96 -4.79
C SER A 154 2.11 -5.07 -6.30
N CYS A 155 2.44 -6.28 -6.73
CA CYS A 155 2.55 -6.69 -8.14
C CYS A 155 1.29 -7.40 -8.65
N CYS A 156 0.15 -7.29 -7.95
CA CYS A 156 -1.13 -7.94 -8.26
C CYS A 156 -1.45 -7.99 -9.77
N ASP A 157 -1.93 -9.15 -10.24
CA ASP A 157 -2.35 -9.36 -11.64
C ASP A 157 -3.65 -8.66 -12.00
N VAL A 158 -4.49 -8.32 -11.00
CA VAL A 158 -5.79 -7.66 -11.19
C VAL A 158 -5.92 -6.42 -10.33
N PRO A 159 -5.20 -5.33 -10.66
CA PRO A 159 -5.33 -4.07 -9.92
C PRO A 159 -6.79 -3.61 -9.70
N PRO A 160 -7.73 -3.73 -10.68
CA PRO A 160 -9.13 -3.37 -10.44
C PRO A 160 -9.80 -4.13 -9.28
N TRP A 161 -9.49 -5.42 -9.10
CA TRP A 161 -10.03 -6.22 -7.99
C TRP A 161 -9.42 -5.83 -6.67
N ALA A 162 -8.10 -5.63 -6.64
CA ALA A 162 -7.39 -5.13 -5.47
C ALA A 162 -7.97 -3.79 -4.99
N PHE A 163 -8.16 -2.82 -5.89
CA PHE A 163 -8.76 -1.53 -5.53
C PHE A 163 -10.20 -1.65 -5.04
N GLU A 164 -11.01 -2.55 -5.63
CA GLU A 164 -12.36 -2.81 -5.15
C GLU A 164 -12.35 -3.36 -3.72
N LEU A 165 -11.47 -4.32 -3.43
CA LEU A 165 -11.31 -4.90 -2.09
C LEU A 165 -10.82 -3.85 -1.09
N LEU A 166 -9.82 -3.03 -1.43
CA LEU A 166 -9.37 -1.93 -0.57
C LEU A 166 -10.50 -0.95 -0.21
N GLY A 167 -11.44 -0.70 -1.12
CA GLY A 167 -12.60 0.17 -0.89
C GLY A 167 -13.78 -0.50 -0.16
N LYS A 168 -13.72 -1.81 0.07
CA LYS A 168 -14.83 -2.59 0.62
C LYS A 168 -14.49 -3.37 1.89
N PHE A 169 -13.27 -3.86 2.03
CA PHE A 169 -12.87 -4.56 3.24
C PHE A 169 -12.93 -3.62 4.43
N GLU A 170 -13.57 -4.10 5.47
CA GLU A 170 -13.73 -3.44 6.75
C GLU A 170 -12.90 -4.15 7.81
N PHE A 171 -12.41 -3.38 8.77
CA PHE A 171 -11.62 -3.85 9.91
C PHE A 171 -12.12 -3.22 11.21
N GLY A 172 -11.79 -3.87 12.32
CA GLY A 172 -12.01 -3.38 13.66
C GLY A 172 -13.50 -3.22 14.06
N PRO A 173 -13.75 -2.80 15.31
CA PRO A 173 -15.12 -2.70 15.84
C PRO A 173 -15.94 -1.59 15.17
N SER A 174 -15.29 -0.56 14.62
CA SER A 174 -15.94 0.52 13.89
C SER A 174 -16.31 0.15 12.45
N ARG A 175 -15.84 -1.00 11.95
CA ARG A 175 -15.98 -1.43 10.55
C ARG A 175 -15.46 -0.36 9.58
N ALA A 176 -14.34 0.28 9.94
CA ALA A 176 -13.67 1.23 9.07
C ALA A 176 -13.10 0.48 7.84
N LYS A 177 -13.00 1.17 6.71
CA LYS A 177 -12.53 0.57 5.45
C LYS A 177 -11.02 0.69 5.31
N LEU A 178 -10.36 -0.28 4.68
CA LEU A 178 -8.91 -0.22 4.43
C LEU A 178 -8.50 1.08 3.72
N SER A 179 -9.29 1.52 2.73
CA SER A 179 -9.06 2.77 1.99
C SER A 179 -9.12 4.05 2.83
N GLN A 180 -9.60 4.01 4.07
CA GLN A 180 -9.63 5.17 4.97
C GLN A 180 -8.31 5.36 5.71
N VAL A 181 -7.50 4.32 5.86
CA VAL A 181 -6.21 4.36 6.58
C VAL A 181 -5.02 4.29 5.62
N ILE A 182 -5.15 3.57 4.51
CA ILE A 182 -4.09 3.47 3.50
C ILE A 182 -3.93 4.81 2.77
N SER A 183 -2.79 5.47 2.98
CA SER A 183 -2.49 6.79 2.43
C SER A 183 -1.84 6.73 1.05
N THR A 184 -1.19 5.63 0.69
CA THR A 184 -0.63 5.45 -0.66
C THR A 184 -0.61 3.98 -1.05
N ALA A 185 -0.86 3.69 -2.33
CA ALA A 185 -0.89 2.33 -2.85
C ALA A 185 -0.19 2.27 -4.21
N GLN A 186 0.91 1.52 -4.28
CA GLN A 186 1.63 1.20 -5.50
C GLN A 186 1.24 -0.21 -5.95
N ILE A 187 0.20 -0.29 -6.79
CA ILE A 187 -0.35 -1.56 -7.30
C ILE A 187 -0.12 -1.62 -8.81
N HIS A 188 1.03 -2.14 -9.21
CA HIS A 188 1.39 -2.32 -10.61
C HIS A 188 2.55 -3.30 -10.75
N LYS A 189 2.75 -3.84 -11.96
CA LYS A 189 3.92 -4.67 -12.27
C LYS A 189 5.22 -3.89 -12.08
N GLY A 190 6.24 -4.56 -11.56
CA GLY A 190 7.53 -3.95 -11.25
C GLY A 190 8.32 -4.78 -10.23
N SER A 191 9.30 -4.13 -9.59
CA SER A 191 10.01 -4.69 -8.44
C SER A 191 9.56 -3.99 -7.16
N LYS A 192 9.54 -4.72 -6.04
CA LYS A 192 9.21 -4.14 -4.72
C LYS A 192 10.16 -3.02 -4.32
N GLN A 193 11.43 -3.07 -4.73
CA GLN A 193 12.34 -1.95 -4.54
C GLN A 193 11.88 -0.67 -5.27
N GLY A 194 11.28 -0.80 -6.46
CA GLY A 194 10.70 0.32 -7.19
C GLY A 194 9.50 0.91 -6.45
N HIS A 195 8.56 0.03 -6.04
CA HIS A 195 7.39 0.44 -5.25
C HIS A 195 7.78 1.18 -3.97
N LEU A 196 8.74 0.64 -3.20
CA LEU A 196 9.18 1.27 -1.95
C LEU A 196 9.86 2.62 -2.19
N ARG A 197 10.57 2.82 -3.30
CA ARG A 197 11.11 4.15 -3.67
C ARG A 197 10.00 5.15 -3.93
N GLU A 198 8.95 4.75 -4.65
CA GLU A 198 7.79 5.61 -4.94
C GLU A 198 6.98 5.94 -3.67
N ILE A 199 6.82 4.96 -2.78
CA ILE A 199 6.21 5.15 -1.46
C ILE A 199 7.04 6.12 -0.63
N ARG A 200 8.37 5.93 -0.57
CA ARG A 200 9.29 6.83 0.12
C ARG A 200 9.17 8.27 -0.36
N ASP A 201 9.15 8.46 -1.67
CA ASP A 201 9.05 9.79 -2.28
C ASP A 201 7.68 10.44 -2.00
N THR A 202 6.62 9.62 -1.86
CA THR A 202 5.27 10.09 -1.50
C THR A 202 5.14 10.42 -0.01
N VAL A 203 5.69 9.58 0.87
CA VAL A 203 5.56 9.68 2.34
C VAL A 203 6.58 10.67 2.92
N GLY A 204 7.77 10.76 2.35
CA GLY A 204 8.84 11.64 2.85
C GLY A 204 9.51 11.15 4.14
N CYS A 205 9.73 9.84 4.28
CA CYS A 205 10.56 9.25 5.34
C CYS A 205 11.75 8.48 4.75
N ASP A 206 12.78 8.22 5.55
CA ASP A 206 13.92 7.41 5.14
C ASP A 206 13.55 5.91 5.16
N PHE A 207 14.35 5.06 4.51
CA PHE A 207 14.03 3.62 4.41
C PHE A 207 14.16 2.88 5.74
N ASP A 208 15.10 3.29 6.60
CA ASP A 208 15.28 2.76 7.95
C ASP A 208 14.12 3.12 8.90
N ASP A 209 13.33 4.14 8.57
CA ASP A 209 12.07 4.48 9.25
C ASP A 209 10.86 3.65 8.75
N MET A 210 11.07 2.70 7.83
CA MET A 210 10.01 1.87 7.24
C MET A 210 10.04 0.43 7.74
N ILE A 211 8.85 -0.14 7.91
CA ILE A 211 8.65 -1.58 8.05
C ILE A 211 7.83 -2.12 6.88
N PHE A 212 8.20 -3.29 6.35
CA PHE A 212 7.54 -3.93 5.22
C PHE A 212 7.14 -5.37 5.53
N PHE A 213 5.87 -5.70 5.34
CA PHE A 213 5.30 -7.04 5.52
C PHE A 213 4.96 -7.65 4.16
N ASP A 214 5.41 -8.87 3.91
CA ASP A 214 5.19 -9.59 2.63
C ASP A 214 5.27 -11.11 2.86
N ASN A 215 4.44 -11.88 2.16
CA ASN A 215 4.41 -13.34 2.22
C ASN A 215 5.41 -14.02 1.27
N GLU A 216 6.10 -13.27 0.42
CA GLU A 216 7.13 -13.76 -0.49
C GLU A 216 8.54 -13.45 0.03
N PRO A 217 9.35 -14.48 0.35
CA PRO A 217 10.64 -14.27 1.01
C PRO A 217 11.62 -13.51 0.10
N TYR A 218 11.52 -13.70 -1.21
CA TYR A 218 12.32 -12.98 -2.20
C TYR A 218 12.03 -11.47 -2.16
N ASN A 219 10.77 -11.06 -2.01
CA ASN A 219 10.40 -9.66 -1.93
C ASN A 219 11.01 -9.01 -0.68
N CYS A 220 10.89 -9.66 0.48
CA CYS A 220 11.53 -9.21 1.72
C CYS A 220 13.05 -9.02 1.55
N ASP A 221 13.74 -10.03 1.00
CA ASP A 221 15.19 -9.97 0.83
C ASP A 221 15.63 -8.87 -0.15
N GLN A 222 14.83 -8.56 -1.17
CA GLN A 222 15.09 -7.45 -2.09
C GLN A 222 14.86 -6.08 -1.42
N VAL A 223 13.78 -5.94 -0.63
CA VAL A 223 13.43 -4.68 0.03
C VAL A 223 14.37 -4.39 1.20
N ALA A 224 14.81 -5.41 1.95
CA ALA A 224 15.80 -5.26 3.01
C ALA A 224 17.10 -4.61 2.49
N ARG A 225 17.52 -4.86 1.24
CA ARG A 225 18.70 -4.19 0.65
C ARG A 225 18.59 -2.66 0.56
N LEU A 226 17.40 -2.09 0.75
CA LEU A 226 17.18 -0.65 0.86
C LEU A 226 17.32 -0.10 2.29
N SER A 227 17.68 -0.94 3.26
CA SER A 227 17.69 -0.66 4.71
C SER A 227 16.31 -0.62 5.37
N VAL A 228 15.27 -1.12 4.71
CA VAL A 228 13.93 -1.31 5.30
C VAL A 228 13.95 -2.49 6.27
N THR A 229 13.23 -2.37 7.39
CA THR A 229 12.95 -3.54 8.27
C THR A 229 11.89 -4.40 7.59
N CYS A 230 12.21 -5.64 7.24
CA CYS A 230 11.25 -6.53 6.57
C CYS A 230 10.73 -7.59 7.54
N VAL A 231 9.47 -8.00 7.35
CA VAL A 231 8.82 -9.08 8.09
C VAL A 231 8.28 -10.06 7.06
N TYR A 232 8.79 -11.28 7.09
CA TYR A 232 8.35 -12.37 6.24
C TYR A 232 7.14 -13.06 6.88
N CYS A 233 6.02 -13.07 6.17
CA CYS A 233 4.72 -13.50 6.67
C CYS A 233 4.13 -14.62 5.78
N PRO A 234 4.64 -15.86 5.86
CA PRO A 234 4.22 -16.95 4.96
C PRO A 234 2.72 -17.28 5.03
N GLU A 235 2.09 -17.04 6.18
CA GLU A 235 0.65 -17.29 6.43
C GLU A 235 -0.17 -15.98 6.40
N GLY A 236 0.37 -14.96 5.73
CA GLY A 236 -0.11 -13.57 5.80
C GLY A 236 0.20 -12.90 7.13
N VAL A 237 -0.21 -11.64 7.28
CA VAL A 237 0.09 -10.86 8.49
C VAL A 237 -0.80 -11.31 9.63
N THR A 238 -0.35 -12.30 10.39
CA THR A 238 -1.01 -12.72 11.63
C THR A 238 -0.76 -11.74 12.77
N THR A 239 -1.55 -11.85 13.83
CA THR A 239 -1.34 -11.07 15.06
C THR A 239 0.08 -11.24 15.63
N GLU A 240 0.63 -12.44 15.54
CA GLU A 240 1.97 -12.80 15.99
C GLU A 240 3.02 -12.13 15.09
N ALA A 241 2.86 -12.21 13.77
CA ALA A 241 3.76 -11.58 12.81
C ALA A 241 3.78 -10.05 12.96
N TRP A 242 2.61 -9.43 13.13
CA TRP A 242 2.49 -8.00 13.43
C TRP A 242 3.22 -7.65 14.71
N THR A 243 2.95 -8.35 15.81
CA THR A 243 3.54 -8.08 17.13
C THR A 243 5.06 -8.23 17.08
N ALA A 244 5.57 -9.33 16.54
CA ALA A 244 7.00 -9.59 16.40
C ALA A 244 7.69 -8.54 15.52
N GLY A 245 7.04 -8.12 14.43
CA GLY A 245 7.53 -7.08 13.54
C GLY A 245 7.70 -5.74 14.24
N ILE A 246 6.68 -5.29 14.98
CA ILE A 246 6.71 -4.02 15.70
C ILE A 246 7.67 -4.06 16.90
N GLU A 247 7.75 -5.15 17.64
CA GLU A 247 8.69 -5.29 18.77
C GLU A 247 10.15 -5.28 18.35
N ALA A 248 10.47 -5.88 17.19
CA ALA A 248 11.82 -5.91 16.67
C ALA A 248 12.22 -4.62 15.93
N PHE A 249 11.27 -3.76 15.57
CA PHE A 249 11.56 -2.54 14.81
C PHE A 249 12.33 -1.50 15.66
N PRO A 250 13.33 -0.79 15.09
CA PRO A 250 13.91 -0.97 13.75
C PRO A 250 15.08 -1.96 13.73
N VAL A 251 15.14 -2.81 12.70
CA VAL A 251 16.32 -3.62 12.33
C VAL A 251 16.66 -3.40 10.85
N PRO A 252 17.25 -2.22 10.51
CA PRO A 252 17.47 -1.83 9.12
C PRO A 252 18.24 -2.87 8.34
N GLY A 253 17.76 -3.21 7.15
CA GLY A 253 18.44 -4.14 6.27
C GLY A 253 18.28 -5.61 6.61
N SER A 254 17.37 -5.93 7.54
CA SER A 254 17.12 -7.30 8.00
C SER A 254 15.69 -7.74 7.70
N THR A 255 15.53 -9.07 7.55
CA THR A 255 14.22 -9.72 7.44
C THR A 255 13.97 -10.54 8.71
N ILE A 256 12.94 -10.17 9.45
CA ILE A 256 12.38 -10.94 10.56
C ILE A 256 11.58 -12.09 9.97
N ARG A 257 11.78 -13.30 10.48
CA ARG A 257 11.06 -14.50 10.04
C ARG A 257 10.16 -14.95 11.18
N CYS A 258 8.86 -14.87 10.95
CA CYS A 258 7.80 -15.21 11.89
C CYS A 258 7.32 -16.65 11.67
#